data_AF-A0A2W4U427-F1
#
_entry.id   AF-A0A2W4U427-F1
#
_cell.length_a   1.000
_cell.length_b   1.000
_cell.length_c   1.000
_cell.angle_alpha   90.00
_cell.angle_beta   90.00
_cell.angle_gamma   90.00
#
_symmetry.space_group_name_H-M   'P 1'
#
loop_
_entity.id
_entity.type
_entity.pdbx_description
1 polymer ?
#
loop_
_entity_poly.entity_id
_entity_poly.type
_entity_poly.pdbx_seq_one_letter_code
_entity_poly.pdbx_strand_id
1 'polypeptide(L)'
;MARAKWALLAVGVIATLAGTGFVAQGGWRSDGPSGQPIAFPHDVHAGTLQIPCMYCHYTADRSPAAGIPSVQTCAGCHMPGTMPGQPAVPVVRPDAPGVQQLAQYWQQGVPIPWVRIHDLPDHVHFPHMMHVNAGLDCQECHGPVETMREVEQVSSLQMGWCIDCHKQRDVRVDCFICHY
;
A
#
# COMPACT_ATOMS: atom_id res chain seq x y z
N MET A 1 -1.42 17.97 -56.08
CA MET A 1 -2.32 17.22 -55.17
C MET A 1 -1.61 16.12 -54.35
N ALA A 2 -0.59 15.42 -54.86
CA ALA A 2 0.07 14.34 -54.11
C ALA A 2 0.92 14.81 -52.91
N ARG A 3 1.64 15.93 -53.02
CA ARG A 3 2.54 16.44 -51.96
C ARG A 3 1.81 16.85 -50.67
N ALA A 4 0.59 17.36 -50.78
CA ALA A 4 -0.25 17.74 -49.63
C ALA A 4 -0.75 16.51 -48.85
N LYS A 5 -1.00 15.38 -49.53
CA LYS A 5 -1.43 14.13 -48.89
C LYS A 5 -0.31 13.50 -48.04
N TRP A 6 0.93 13.56 -48.52
CA TRP A 6 2.09 13.07 -47.76
C TRP A 6 2.43 13.95 -46.54
N ALA A 7 2.25 15.28 -46.65
CA ALA A 7 2.44 16.18 -45.52
C ALA A 7 1.42 15.94 -44.40
N LEU A 8 0.14 15.72 -44.75
CA LEU A 8 -0.90 15.42 -43.75
C LEU A 8 -0.69 14.06 -43.07
N LEU A 9 -0.23 13.05 -43.81
CA LEU A 9 0.13 11.75 -43.25
C LEU A 9 1.33 11.84 -42.30
N ALA A 10 2.37 12.61 -42.67
CA ALA A 10 3.54 12.81 -41.81
C ALA A 10 3.18 13.53 -40.50
N VAL A 11 2.33 14.56 -40.56
CA VAL A 11 1.86 15.27 -39.35
C VAL A 11 1.01 14.35 -38.47
N GLY A 12 0.13 13.53 -39.04
CA GLY A 12 -0.68 12.56 -38.30
C GLY A 12 0.16 11.50 -37.58
N VAL A 13 1.21 10.98 -38.24
CA VAL A 13 2.13 10.00 -37.65
C VAL A 13 2.99 10.62 -36.54
N ILE A 14 3.48 11.84 -36.71
CA ILE A 14 4.25 12.55 -35.68
C ILE A 14 3.37 12.86 -34.46
N ALA A 15 2.12 13.30 -34.67
CA ALA A 15 1.18 13.57 -33.59
C ALA A 15 0.80 12.32 -32.79
N THR A 16 0.66 11.16 -33.46
CA THR A 16 0.39 9.89 -32.78
C THR A 16 1.61 9.35 -32.03
N LEU A 17 2.82 9.47 -32.58
CA LEU A 17 4.05 9.08 -31.88
C LEU A 17 4.36 9.98 -30.68
N ALA A 18 4.08 11.29 -30.78
CA ALA A 18 4.22 12.20 -29.65
C ALA A 18 3.17 11.94 -28.55
N GLY A 19 1.93 11.62 -28.95
CA GLY A 19 0.85 11.26 -28.02
C GLY A 19 1.12 9.98 -27.24
N THR A 20 1.65 8.93 -27.88
CA THR A 20 2.01 7.68 -27.19
C THR A 20 3.24 7.82 -26.31
N GLY A 21 4.23 8.62 -26.72
CA GLY A 21 5.41 8.92 -25.91
C GLY A 21 5.11 9.68 -24.62
N PHE A 22 4.11 10.58 -24.63
CA PHE A 22 3.73 11.36 -23.45
C PHE A 22 2.95 10.53 -22.42
N VAL A 23 2.13 9.57 -22.86
CA VAL A 23 1.41 8.66 -21.96
C VAL A 23 2.38 7.67 -21.29
N ALA A 24 3.47 7.30 -21.95
CA ALA A 24 4.44 6.34 -21.42
C ALA A 24 5.41 6.93 -20.38
N GLN A 25 5.62 8.24 -20.32
CA GLN A 25 6.61 8.88 -19.41
C GLN A 25 6.02 9.45 -18.12
N GLY A 26 4.69 9.45 -17.97
CA GLY A 26 4.02 9.76 -16.70
C GLY A 26 3.94 8.57 -15.72
N GLY A 27 4.62 7.47 -16.03
CA GLY A 27 4.62 6.27 -15.20
C GLY A 27 5.35 6.53 -13.89
N TRP A 28 4.59 6.54 -12.79
CA TRP A 28 5.04 6.54 -11.40
C TRP A 28 6.33 5.73 -11.28
N ARG A 29 7.47 6.41 -11.16
CA ARG A 29 8.73 5.72 -10.91
C ARG A 29 8.59 5.11 -9.51
N SER A 30 8.59 3.78 -9.47
CA SER A 30 8.73 3.03 -8.24
C SER A 30 10.13 3.29 -7.69
N ASP A 31 10.25 4.31 -6.85
CA ASP A 31 11.54 4.77 -6.32
C ASP A 31 11.99 4.00 -5.06
N GLY A 32 11.19 3.02 -4.60
CA GLY A 32 11.52 2.15 -3.46
C GLY A 32 12.28 0.87 -3.86
N PRO A 33 13.21 0.37 -3.02
CA PRO A 33 13.91 -0.91 -3.21
C PRO A 33 13.00 -2.11 -3.54
N SER A 34 11.78 -2.17 -2.97
CA SER A 34 10.80 -3.23 -3.26
C SER A 34 9.85 -2.92 -4.43
N GLY A 35 10.11 -1.85 -5.19
CA GLY A 35 9.23 -1.40 -6.27
C GLY A 35 7.98 -0.65 -5.79
N GLN A 36 7.91 -0.24 -4.52
CA GLN A 36 6.77 0.54 -4.03
C GLN A 36 6.66 1.89 -4.75
N PRO A 37 5.42 2.39 -5.01
CA PRO A 37 5.22 3.70 -5.61
C PRO A 37 5.64 4.86 -4.72
N ILE A 38 5.61 4.65 -3.39
CA ILE A 38 6.07 5.58 -2.36
C ILE A 38 6.89 4.77 -1.35
N ALA A 39 8.09 5.23 -1.02
CA ALA A 39 8.90 4.64 0.05
C ALA A 39 8.35 5.07 1.43
N PHE A 40 7.26 4.42 1.87
CA PHE A 40 6.57 4.76 3.11
C PHE A 40 7.33 4.26 4.36
N PRO A 41 7.80 5.16 5.25
CA PRO A 41 8.63 4.80 6.40
C PRO A 41 7.81 4.31 7.60
N HIS A 42 7.62 2.99 7.75
CA HIS A 42 6.90 2.45 8.93
C HIS A 42 7.65 2.71 10.24
N ASP A 43 8.99 2.70 10.21
CA ASP A 43 9.87 3.07 11.31
C ASP A 43 9.61 4.47 11.88
N VAL A 44 9.25 5.43 11.03
CA VAL A 44 8.87 6.77 11.48
C VAL A 44 7.44 6.77 12.06
N HIS A 45 6.47 6.17 11.36
CA HIS A 45 5.07 6.26 11.74
C HIS A 45 4.73 5.39 12.97
N ALA A 46 5.07 4.10 12.93
CA ALA A 46 4.82 3.17 14.01
C ALA A 46 5.94 3.20 15.07
N GLY A 47 7.19 3.40 14.67
CA GLY A 47 8.33 3.43 15.59
C GLY A 47 8.52 4.77 16.30
N THR A 48 8.84 5.83 15.55
CA THR A 48 9.17 7.12 16.18
C THR A 48 7.93 7.83 16.73
N LEU A 49 6.85 7.87 15.94
CA LEU A 49 5.62 8.57 16.29
C LEU A 49 4.63 7.70 17.09
N GLN A 50 4.90 6.40 17.21
CA GLN A 50 4.06 5.46 17.97
C GLN A 50 2.59 5.47 17.53
N ILE A 51 2.34 5.69 16.24
CA ILE A 51 0.99 5.62 15.67
C ILE A 51 0.54 4.16 15.72
N PRO A 52 -0.61 3.84 16.35
CA PRO A 52 -1.07 2.46 16.45
C PRO A 52 -1.30 1.82 15.07
N CYS A 53 -0.95 0.54 14.91
CA CYS A 53 -1.11 -0.20 13.65
C CYS A 53 -2.54 -0.09 13.08
N MET A 54 -3.53 -0.18 13.97
CA MET A 54 -4.97 -0.12 13.65
C MET A 54 -5.45 1.27 13.20
N TYR A 55 -4.66 2.33 13.35
CA TYR A 55 -5.02 3.64 12.82
C TYR A 55 -5.08 3.63 11.29
N CYS A 56 -4.08 3.00 10.66
CA CYS A 56 -4.01 2.85 9.20
C CYS A 56 -4.69 1.56 8.73
N HIS A 57 -4.47 0.45 9.44
CA HIS A 57 -5.02 -0.87 9.11
C HIS A 57 -6.34 -1.14 9.85
N TYR A 58 -7.28 -0.20 9.72
CA TYR A 58 -8.47 -0.08 10.54
C TYR A 58 -9.52 -1.20 10.38
N THR A 59 -9.31 -2.16 9.48
CA THR A 59 -10.22 -3.30 9.28
C THR A 59 -9.64 -4.62 9.77
N ALA A 60 -8.42 -4.66 10.28
CA ALA A 60 -7.76 -5.91 10.66
C ALA A 60 -8.51 -6.71 11.73
N ASP A 61 -9.29 -6.06 12.58
CA ASP A 61 -10.10 -6.65 13.65
C ASP A 61 -11.51 -7.08 13.22
N ARG A 62 -11.96 -6.73 12.02
CA ARG A 62 -13.36 -6.93 11.59
C ARG A 62 -13.56 -7.44 10.17
N SER A 63 -12.50 -7.52 9.38
CA SER A 63 -12.51 -7.97 7.99
C SER A 63 -11.48 -9.07 7.77
N PRO A 64 -11.70 -9.97 6.78
CA PRO A 64 -10.68 -10.92 6.37
C PRO A 64 -9.37 -10.26 5.93
N ALA A 65 -9.46 -9.08 5.32
CA ALA A 65 -8.31 -8.27 4.96
C ALA A 65 -8.11 -7.13 5.96
N ALA A 66 -6.88 -6.96 6.47
CA ALA A 66 -6.49 -5.78 7.25
C ALA A 66 -6.60 -4.47 6.46
N GLY A 67 -6.59 -4.56 5.13
CA GLY A 67 -6.68 -3.43 4.22
C GLY A 67 -5.39 -2.61 4.17
N ILE A 68 -5.26 -1.82 3.12
CA ILE A 68 -4.25 -0.77 3.01
C ILE A 68 -5.01 0.57 3.08
N PRO A 69 -4.53 1.55 3.86
CA PRO A 69 -5.24 2.82 4.02
C PRO A 69 -5.45 3.51 2.66
N SER A 70 -6.59 4.20 2.55
CA SER A 70 -6.85 5.07 1.41
C SER A 70 -5.94 6.31 1.44
N VAL A 71 -5.80 7.00 0.31
CA VAL A 71 -5.07 8.27 0.22
C VAL A 71 -5.60 9.31 1.22
N GLN A 72 -6.89 9.25 1.57
CA GLN A 72 -7.53 10.12 2.56
C GLN A 72 -6.88 10.02 3.95
N THR A 73 -6.50 8.81 4.38
CA THR A 73 -5.88 8.59 5.68
C THR A 73 -4.55 9.35 5.76
N CYS A 74 -3.76 9.30 4.68
CA CYS A 74 -2.50 10.03 4.57
C CYS A 74 -2.75 11.54 4.49
N ALA A 75 -3.76 11.96 3.72
CA ALA A 75 -4.12 13.37 3.53
C ALA A 75 -4.56 14.06 4.82
N GLY A 76 -5.08 13.32 5.80
CA GLY A 76 -5.44 13.86 7.12
C GLY A 76 -4.30 14.56 7.85
N CYS A 77 -3.04 14.18 7.58
CA CYS A 77 -1.84 14.80 8.18
C CYS A 77 -0.93 15.50 7.14
N HIS A 78 -0.88 14.96 5.92
CA HIS A 78 0.07 15.38 4.89
C HIS A 78 -0.52 16.31 3.82
N MET A 79 -1.83 16.61 3.89
CA MET A 79 -2.43 17.63 3.03
C MET A 79 -2.93 18.82 3.85
N PRO A 80 -2.92 20.04 3.28
CA PRO A 80 -3.54 21.18 3.93
C PRO A 80 -5.02 20.90 4.19
N GLY A 81 -5.46 21.08 5.43
CA GLY A 81 -6.86 20.86 5.79
C GLY A 81 -7.21 21.51 7.12
N THR A 82 -8.48 21.85 7.26
CA THR A 82 -9.11 22.25 8.52
C THR A 82 -10.18 21.22 8.84
N MET A 83 -10.02 20.45 9.91
CA MET A 83 -11.17 19.73 10.47
C MET A 83 -12.08 20.75 11.19
N PRO A 84 -13.42 20.64 11.08
CA PRO A 84 -14.32 21.52 11.81
C PRO A 84 -14.00 21.52 13.31
N GLY A 85 -13.73 22.69 13.87
CA GLY A 85 -13.38 22.85 15.29
C GLY A 85 -11.92 22.55 15.65
N GLN A 86 -11.03 22.32 14.68
CA GLN A 86 -9.59 22.13 14.92
C GLN A 86 -8.77 23.23 14.23
N PRO A 87 -7.68 23.73 14.87
CA PRO A 87 -6.76 24.64 14.20
C PRO A 87 -6.16 23.97 12.96
N ALA A 88 -5.82 24.78 11.95
CA ALA A 88 -5.15 24.26 10.75
C ALA A 88 -3.87 23.53 11.17
N VAL A 89 -3.80 22.23 10.86
CA VAL A 89 -2.64 21.41 11.18
C VAL A 89 -1.55 21.77 10.16
N PRO A 90 -0.33 22.16 10.59
CA PRO A 90 0.78 22.32 9.69
C PRO A 90 1.00 21.02 8.92
N VAL A 91 1.11 21.11 7.60
CA VAL A 91 1.37 19.93 6.77
C VAL A 91 2.63 19.25 7.27
N VAL A 92 2.53 17.96 7.60
CA VAL A 92 3.69 17.20 8.09
C VAL A 92 4.63 16.92 6.92
N ARG A 93 5.88 17.37 7.03
CA ARG A 93 6.99 17.08 6.09
C ARG A 93 6.64 17.32 4.60
N PRO A 94 6.16 18.51 4.21
CA PRO A 94 5.72 18.81 2.84
C PRO A 94 6.87 18.75 1.82
N ASP A 95 8.11 18.86 2.30
CA ASP A 95 9.35 18.82 1.53
C ASP A 95 9.82 17.38 1.24
N ALA A 96 9.28 16.37 1.94
CA ALA A 96 9.70 14.99 1.76
C ALA A 96 9.25 14.46 0.38
N PRO A 97 10.13 13.78 -0.40
CA PRO A 97 9.78 13.25 -1.72
C PRO A 97 8.55 12.35 -1.72
N GLY A 98 8.41 11.48 -0.72
CA GLY A 98 7.23 10.61 -0.60
C GLY A 98 5.93 11.36 -0.34
N VAL A 99 5.98 12.51 0.36
CA VAL A 99 4.81 13.38 0.58
C VAL A 99 4.45 14.14 -0.70
N GLN A 100 5.44 14.52 -1.51
CA GLN A 100 5.19 15.12 -2.83
C GLN A 100 4.54 14.11 -3.80
N GLN A 101 4.99 12.85 -3.79
CA GLN A 101 4.34 11.77 -4.54
C GLN A 101 2.89 11.55 -4.05
N LEU A 102 2.68 11.48 -2.73
CA LEU A 102 1.34 11.39 -2.14
C LEU A 102 0.44 12.54 -2.59
N ALA A 103 0.96 13.77 -2.65
CA ALA A 103 0.20 14.94 -3.11
C ALA A 103 -0.29 14.77 -4.55
N GLN A 104 0.48 14.13 -5.42
CA GLN A 104 0.07 13.84 -6.80
C GLN A 104 -1.10 12.85 -6.84
N TYR A 105 -1.02 11.74 -6.10
CA TYR A 105 -2.13 10.78 -6.00
C TYR A 105 -3.40 11.42 -5.42
N TRP A 106 -3.25 12.25 -4.39
CA TRP A 106 -4.33 13.01 -3.78
C TRP A 106 -5.01 13.97 -4.76
N GLN A 107 -4.23 14.79 -5.48
CA GLN A 107 -4.75 15.76 -6.45
C GLN A 107 -5.44 15.10 -7.65
N GLN A 108 -4.94 13.95 -8.08
CA GLN A 108 -5.53 13.18 -9.18
C GLN A 108 -6.76 12.38 -8.76
N GLY A 109 -7.00 12.21 -7.46
CA GLY A 109 -8.10 11.40 -6.94
C GLY A 109 -7.98 9.91 -7.27
N VAL A 110 -6.75 9.41 -7.47
CA VAL A 110 -6.48 8.01 -7.82
C VAL A 110 -5.80 7.28 -6.64
N PRO A 111 -6.09 5.98 -6.44
CA PRO A 111 -5.44 5.22 -5.37
C PRO A 111 -3.95 5.02 -5.66
N ILE A 112 -3.16 4.89 -4.60
CA ILE A 112 -1.75 4.52 -4.70
C ILE A 112 -1.69 3.02 -5.07
N PRO A 113 -1.00 2.63 -6.16
CA PRO A 113 -0.93 1.25 -6.63
C PRO A 113 0.12 0.46 -5.84
N TRP A 114 -0.12 0.27 -4.54
CA TRP A 114 0.80 -0.44 -3.65
C TRP A 114 1.12 -1.86 -4.15
N VAL A 115 2.39 -2.25 -4.01
CA VAL A 115 2.83 -3.62 -4.28
C VAL A 115 2.64 -4.44 -3.02
N ARG A 116 1.87 -5.52 -3.10
CA ARG A 116 1.64 -6.42 -1.98
C ARG A 116 2.89 -7.26 -1.70
N ILE A 117 3.36 -7.22 -0.46
CA ILE A 117 4.54 -7.98 0.00
C ILE A 117 4.13 -9.36 0.54
N HIS A 118 3.11 -9.39 1.39
CA HIS A 118 2.56 -10.63 1.93
C HIS A 118 1.41 -11.09 1.03
N ASP A 119 1.69 -12.06 0.15
CA ASP A 119 0.72 -12.59 -0.81
C ASP A 119 0.59 -14.10 -0.63
N LEU A 120 -0.61 -14.54 -0.26
CA LEU A 120 -0.95 -15.96 -0.13
C LEU A 120 -1.62 -16.43 -1.43
N PRO A 121 -1.49 -17.71 -1.80
CA PRO A 121 -2.21 -18.24 -2.94
C PRO A 121 -3.73 -18.05 -2.80
N ASP A 122 -4.42 -17.78 -3.92
CA ASP A 122 -5.87 -17.46 -3.92
C ASP A 122 -6.77 -18.55 -3.29
N HIS A 123 -6.31 -19.79 -3.26
CA HIS A 123 -7.00 -20.93 -2.63
C HIS A 123 -6.72 -21.05 -1.13
N VAL A 124 -6.06 -20.06 -0.53
CA VAL A 124 -5.78 -19.94 0.91
C VAL A 124 -6.48 -18.71 1.45
N HIS A 125 -7.35 -18.92 2.43
CA HIS A 125 -8.09 -17.88 3.12
C HIS A 125 -7.47 -17.61 4.49
N PHE A 126 -7.10 -16.37 4.72
CA PHE A 126 -6.53 -15.90 5.98
C PHE A 126 -7.38 -14.76 6.54
N PRO A 127 -8.40 -15.04 7.36
CA PRO A 127 -9.25 -14.00 7.92
C PRO A 127 -8.53 -13.24 9.05
N HIS A 128 -8.04 -12.01 8.78
CA HIS A 128 -7.34 -11.20 9.79
C HIS A 128 -8.15 -11.02 11.08
N MET A 129 -9.46 -10.76 10.96
CA MET A 129 -10.31 -10.54 12.13
C MET A 129 -10.32 -11.71 13.12
N MET A 130 -10.15 -12.95 12.65
CA MET A 130 -10.10 -14.10 13.57
C MET A 130 -8.81 -14.11 14.39
N HIS A 131 -7.69 -13.74 13.77
CA HIS A 131 -6.36 -13.76 14.37
C HIS A 131 -6.17 -12.58 15.33
N VAL A 132 -6.59 -11.38 14.89
CA VAL A 132 -6.52 -10.16 15.72
C VAL A 132 -7.45 -10.28 16.94
N ASN A 133 -8.68 -10.77 16.77
CA ASN A 133 -9.60 -10.96 17.89
C ASN A 133 -9.24 -12.12 18.83
N ALA A 134 -8.35 -13.02 18.39
CA ALA A 134 -7.74 -14.02 19.27
C ALA A 134 -6.62 -13.44 20.15
N GLY A 135 -6.30 -12.15 20.01
CA GLY A 135 -5.29 -11.45 20.80
C GLY A 135 -3.86 -11.66 20.33
N LEU A 136 -3.66 -12.04 19.05
CA LEU A 136 -2.32 -12.14 18.46
C LEU A 136 -1.76 -10.75 18.17
N ASP A 137 -0.50 -10.54 18.52
CA ASP A 137 0.20 -9.30 18.18
C ASP A 137 0.56 -9.27 16.68
N CYS A 138 0.52 -8.08 16.08
CA CYS A 138 0.83 -7.90 14.65
C CYS A 138 2.25 -8.40 14.32
N GLN A 139 3.17 -8.18 15.25
CA GLN A 139 4.58 -8.52 15.16
C GLN A 139 4.85 -10.03 15.12
N GLU A 140 3.92 -10.85 15.60
CA GLU A 140 4.08 -12.31 15.56
C GLU A 140 4.07 -12.86 14.12
N CYS A 141 3.41 -12.16 13.19
CA CYS A 141 3.31 -12.55 11.78
C CYS A 141 4.10 -11.61 10.85
N HIS A 142 4.14 -10.31 11.16
CA HIS A 142 4.76 -9.31 10.30
C HIS A 142 6.16 -8.87 10.76
N GLY A 143 6.63 -9.37 11.91
CA GLY A 143 7.90 -8.94 12.49
C GLY A 143 7.85 -7.54 13.10
N PRO A 144 9.01 -6.98 13.49
CA PRO A 144 9.11 -5.68 14.15
C PRO A 144 8.93 -4.53 13.14
N VAL A 145 7.72 -4.39 12.58
CA VAL A 145 7.36 -3.39 11.54
C VAL A 145 7.67 -1.95 11.98
N GLU A 146 7.57 -1.67 13.28
CA GLU A 146 7.95 -0.40 13.88
C GLU A 146 9.45 -0.05 13.77
N THR A 147 10.28 -1.00 13.37
CA THR A 147 11.71 -0.79 13.06
C THR A 147 12.01 -0.86 11.55
N MET A 148 11.01 -1.21 10.75
CA MET A 148 11.14 -1.38 9.30
C MET A 148 10.91 -0.06 8.59
N ARG A 149 11.92 0.45 7.90
CA ARG A 149 11.72 1.59 7.00
C ARG A 149 10.90 1.20 5.76
N GLU A 150 11.19 0.03 5.20
CA GLU A 150 10.38 -0.60 4.16
C GLU A 150 9.99 -1.98 4.68
N VAL A 151 8.73 -2.37 4.47
CA VAL A 151 8.24 -3.64 5.00
C VAL A 151 8.88 -4.78 4.22
N GLU A 152 9.29 -5.82 4.94
CA GLU A 152 9.82 -7.05 4.37
C GLU A 152 9.04 -8.23 4.95
N GLN A 153 8.97 -9.31 4.18
CA GLN A 153 8.37 -10.55 4.68
C GLN A 153 9.40 -11.29 5.54
N VAL A 154 9.17 -11.33 6.85
CA VAL A 154 10.05 -12.04 7.80
C VAL A 154 9.58 -13.47 8.08
N SER A 155 8.28 -13.72 8.05
CA SER A 155 7.69 -15.04 8.25
C SER A 155 7.46 -15.72 6.90
N SER A 156 7.66 -17.03 6.82
CA SER A 156 7.50 -17.73 5.52
C SER A 156 6.06 -17.73 5.02
N LEU A 157 5.08 -17.68 5.93
CA LEU A 157 3.64 -17.80 5.66
C LEU A 157 3.27 -19.04 4.82
N GLN A 158 4.16 -20.04 4.80
CA GLN A 158 3.89 -21.32 4.16
C GLN A 158 3.03 -22.18 5.07
N MET A 159 2.34 -23.16 4.48
CA MET A 159 1.42 -24.07 5.18
C MET A 159 2.01 -24.65 6.48
N GLY A 160 3.29 -25.07 6.46
CA GLY A 160 3.96 -25.60 7.64
C GLY A 160 4.04 -24.60 8.80
N TRP A 161 4.37 -23.34 8.50
CA TRP A 161 4.44 -22.27 9.49
C TRP A 161 3.05 -21.99 10.11
N CYS A 162 2.00 -21.95 9.29
CA CYS A 162 0.63 -21.78 9.77
C CYS A 162 0.20 -22.96 10.68
N ILE A 163 0.44 -24.20 10.24
CA ILE A 163 0.06 -25.40 11.00
C ILE A 163 0.81 -25.47 12.32
N ASP A 164 2.10 -25.16 12.34
CA ASP A 164 2.90 -25.22 13.56
C ASP A 164 2.42 -24.17 14.58
N CYS A 165 2.10 -22.96 14.13
CA CYS A 165 1.49 -21.93 14.96
C CYS A 165 0.13 -22.39 15.54
N HIS A 166 -0.73 -22.99 14.70
CA HIS A 166 -2.03 -23.49 15.13
C HIS A 166 -1.90 -24.64 16.15
N LYS A 167 -0.97 -25.57 15.95
CA LYS A 167 -0.69 -26.67 16.90
C LYS A 167 -0.19 -26.16 18.24
N GLN A 168 0.70 -25.18 18.25
CA GLN A 168 1.23 -24.58 19.49
C GLN A 168 0.14 -23.91 20.33
N ARG A 169 -0.95 -23.49 19.69
CA ARG A 169 -2.08 -22.81 20.33
C ARG A 169 -3.31 -23.68 20.53
N ASP A 170 -3.20 -24.99 20.24
CA ASP A 170 -4.28 -25.96 20.34
C ASP A 170 -5.56 -25.53 19.59
N VAL A 171 -5.39 -24.97 18.38
CA VAL A 171 -6.49 -24.60 17.49
C VAL A 171 -6.55 -25.51 16.27
N ARG A 172 -7.69 -25.48 15.58
CA ARG A 172 -7.97 -26.40 14.48
C ARG A 172 -6.96 -26.25 13.32
N VAL A 173 -6.60 -27.38 12.73
CA VAL A 173 -5.63 -27.51 11.62
C VAL A 173 -6.22 -28.21 10.39
N ASP A 174 -7.53 -28.43 10.37
CA ASP A 174 -8.21 -29.07 9.25
C ASP A 174 -8.03 -28.26 7.96
N CYS A 175 -7.79 -28.95 6.83
CA CYS A 175 -7.50 -28.31 5.55
C CYS A 175 -8.57 -27.27 5.14
N PHE A 176 -9.85 -27.59 5.38
CA PHE A 176 -10.98 -26.74 4.98
C PHE A 176 -11.14 -25.47 5.81
N ILE A 177 -10.31 -25.25 6.84
CA ILE A 177 -10.32 -23.99 7.58
C ILE A 177 -9.55 -22.91 6.83
N CYS A 178 -8.60 -23.33 5.98
CA CYS A 178 -7.79 -22.44 5.16
C CYS A 178 -8.16 -22.52 3.67
N HIS A 179 -8.76 -23.62 3.20
CA HIS A 179 -8.96 -23.90 1.77
C HIS A 179 -10.45 -24.15 1.44
N TYR A 180 -11.30 -23.13 1.46
CA TYR A 180 -12.76 -23.27 1.30
C TYR A 180 -13.37 -22.41 0.20
#